data_AF-A0A7U5I016-F1
#
_entry.id   AF-A0A7U5I016-F1
#
_cell.length_a   1.000
_cell.length_b   1.000
_cell.length_c   1.000
_cell.angle_alpha   90.00
_cell.angle_beta   90.00
_cell.angle_gamma   90.00
#
_symmetry.space_group_name_H-M   'P 1'
#
loop_
_entity.id
_entity.type
_entity.pdbx_description
1 polymer ?
#
loop_
_entity_poly.entity_id
_entity_poly.type
_entity_poly.pdbx_seq_one_letter_code
_entity_poly.pdbx_strand_id
1 'polypeptide(L)'
;MSMIGVSVASNKSLQLEATQEAYDRAIVKLNLLLIDDKTHEQAVRTKLFEVMDERNELGDYSTSDLHVMGKGIEKAVDDFLAGLNEQTIIA
;
A
#
# COMPACT_ATOMS: atom_id res chain seq x y z
N MET A 1 -40.81 -5.73 0.08
CA MET A 1 -39.52 -6.27 -0.39
C MET A 1 -38.45 -5.81 0.58
N SER A 2 -37.88 -6.72 1.36
CA SER A 2 -36.88 -6.40 2.37
C SER A 2 -35.50 -6.41 1.70
N MET A 3 -34.92 -5.22 1.46
CA MET A 3 -33.50 -5.08 1.14
C MET A 3 -32.71 -5.16 2.45
N ILE A 4 -32.46 -6.37 2.95
CA ILE A 4 -31.57 -6.55 4.11
C ILE A 4 -30.66 -7.71 3.77
N GLY A 5 -29.40 -7.40 3.48
CA GLY A 5 -28.41 -8.45 3.23
C GLY A 5 -27.08 -8.07 2.62
N VAL A 6 -26.64 -6.81 2.62
CA VAL A 6 -25.18 -6.59 2.54
C VAL A 6 -24.63 -6.97 3.92
N SER A 7 -24.34 -8.25 4.11
CA SER A 7 -23.79 -8.77 5.35
C SER A 7 -22.50 -8.02 5.70
N VAL A 8 -22.25 -7.75 6.98
CA VAL A 8 -21.00 -7.13 7.47
C VAL A 8 -19.77 -7.88 6.95
N ALA A 9 -19.86 -9.20 6.77
CA ALA A 9 -18.81 -10.02 6.17
C ALA A 9 -18.55 -9.66 4.68
N SER A 10 -19.60 -9.35 3.92
CA SER A 10 -19.47 -8.89 2.52
C SER A 10 -18.82 -7.51 2.44
N ASN A 11 -19.11 -6.62 3.40
CA ASN A 11 -18.47 -5.31 3.48
C ASN A 11 -16.97 -5.41 3.85
N LYS A 12 -16.61 -6.28 4.80
CA LYS A 12 -15.19 -6.54 5.12
C LYS A 12 -14.45 -7.14 3.92
N SER A 13 -15.02 -8.12 3.23
CA SER A 13 -14.38 -8.75 2.07
C SER A 13 -14.12 -7.75 0.94
N LEU A 14 -15.12 -6.94 0.58
CA LEU A 14 -14.96 -5.93 -0.48
C LEU A 14 -13.92 -4.88 -0.11
N GLN A 15 -13.90 -4.43 1.14
CA GLN A 15 -12.90 -3.48 1.60
C GLN A 15 -11.49 -4.10 1.67
N LEU A 16 -11.37 -5.38 2.02
CA LEU A 16 -10.09 -6.10 2.00
C LEU A 16 -9.53 -6.17 0.58
N GLU A 17 -10.34 -6.58 -0.40
CA GLU A 17 -9.95 -6.63 -1.82
C GLU A 17 -9.49 -5.26 -2.33
N ALA A 18 -10.28 -4.20 -2.08
CA ALA A 18 -9.93 -2.84 -2.47
C ALA A 18 -8.62 -2.35 -1.82
N THR A 19 -8.37 -2.76 -0.57
CA THR A 19 -7.13 -2.41 0.15
C THR A 19 -5.94 -3.17 -0.41
N GLN A 20 -6.09 -4.48 -0.68
CA GLN A 20 -5.06 -5.30 -1.32
C GLN A 20 -4.67 -4.73 -2.69
N GLU A 21 -5.64 -4.26 -3.49
CA GLU A 21 -5.36 -3.64 -4.78
C GLU A 21 -4.53 -2.35 -4.64
N ALA A 22 -4.81 -1.52 -3.63
CA ALA A 22 -4.00 -0.32 -3.35
C ALA A 22 -2.55 -0.68 -2.96
N TYR A 23 -2.37 -1.71 -2.13
CA TYR A 23 -1.05 -2.24 -1.80
C TYR A 23 -0.33 -2.84 -3.02
N ASP A 24 -1.03 -3.54 -3.90
CA ASP A 24 -0.47 -4.08 -5.14
C ASP A 24 0.05 -2.97 -6.06
N ARG A 25 -0.70 -1.87 -6.21
CA ARG A 25 -0.25 -0.70 -6.97
C ARG A 25 1.00 -0.06 -6.35
N ALA A 26 1.05 0.07 -5.03
CA ALA A 26 2.22 0.57 -4.30
C ALA A 26 3.46 -0.32 -4.51
N ILE A 27 3.30 -1.65 -4.44
CA ILE A 27 4.36 -2.64 -4.69
C ILE A 27 4.88 -2.55 -6.12
N VAL A 28 3.99 -2.44 -7.11
CA VAL A 28 4.38 -2.27 -8.52
C VAL A 28 5.21 -1.00 -8.70
N LYS A 29 4.80 0.11 -8.09
CA LYS A 29 5.52 1.39 -8.17
C LYS A 29 6.95 1.30 -7.62
N LEU A 30 7.13 0.68 -6.46
CA LEU A 30 8.44 0.47 -5.85
C LEU A 30 9.33 -0.46 -6.70
N ASN A 31 8.75 -1.53 -7.26
CA ASN A 31 9.47 -2.44 -8.16
C ASN A 31 9.93 -1.77 -9.45
N LEU A 32 9.08 -0.93 -10.06
CA LEU A 32 9.45 -0.17 -11.26
C LEU A 32 10.64 0.76 -10.97
N LEU A 33 10.63 1.45 -9.83
CA LEU A 33 11.76 2.29 -9.45
C LEU A 33 13.05 1.48 -9.29
N LEU A 34 13.01 0.28 -8.70
CA LEU A 34 14.19 -0.58 -8.58
C LEU A 34 14.76 -1.05 -9.92
N ILE A 35 13.97 -1.03 -10.99
CA ILE A 35 14.43 -1.32 -12.35
C ILE A 35 15.16 -0.11 -12.93
N ASP A 36 14.61 1.10 -12.72
CA ASP A 36 15.08 2.33 -13.35
C ASP A 36 16.20 3.05 -12.58
N ASP A 37 16.20 3.00 -11.24
CA ASP A 37 17.14 3.69 -10.35
C ASP A 37 17.75 2.74 -9.31
N LYS A 38 19.08 2.66 -9.31
CA LYS A 38 19.87 1.88 -8.35
C LYS A 38 20.44 2.72 -7.21
N THR A 39 20.34 4.05 -7.28
CA THR A 39 20.91 5.00 -6.30
C THR A 39 20.36 4.77 -4.90
N HIS A 40 19.07 4.45 -4.80
CA HIS A 40 18.36 4.22 -3.54
C HIS A 40 17.94 2.77 -3.34
N GLU A 41 18.60 1.81 -4.02
CA GLU A 41 18.16 0.41 -4.08
C GLU A 41 17.88 -0.19 -2.70
N GLN A 42 18.77 0.01 -1.73
CA GLN A 42 18.58 -0.53 -0.38
C GLN A 42 17.34 0.06 0.30
N ALA A 43 17.17 1.38 0.26
CA ALA A 43 16.03 2.06 0.88
C ALA A 43 14.70 1.63 0.23
N VAL A 44 14.67 1.56 -1.10
CA VAL A 44 13.47 1.15 -1.84
C VAL A 44 13.16 -0.34 -1.61
N ARG A 45 14.17 -1.21 -1.51
CA ARG A 45 13.97 -2.63 -1.14
C ARG A 45 13.43 -2.80 0.27
N THR A 46 13.97 -2.06 1.24
CA THR A 46 13.44 -2.08 2.61
C THR A 46 11.98 -1.66 2.60
N LYS A 47 11.64 -0.56 1.92
CA LYS A 47 10.25 -0.09 1.85
C LYS A 47 9.33 -1.09 1.14
N LEU A 48 9.81 -1.74 0.09
CA LEU A 48 9.07 -2.78 -0.62
C LEU A 48 8.72 -3.95 0.32
N PHE A 49 9.67 -4.43 1.13
CA PHE A 49 9.39 -5.49 2.08
C PHE A 49 8.38 -5.07 3.15
N GLU A 50 8.50 -3.86 3.71
CA GLU A 50 7.51 -3.32 4.65
C GLU A 50 6.09 -3.35 4.06
N VAL A 51 5.92 -2.85 2.82
CA VAL A 51 4.62 -2.80 2.15
C VAL A 51 4.09 -4.21 1.86
N MET A 52 4.96 -5.16 1.49
CA MET A 52 4.57 -6.56 1.28
C MET A 52 4.15 -7.27 2.57
N ASP A 53 4.86 -7.01 3.67
CA ASP A 53 4.54 -7.58 4.98
C ASP A 53 3.20 -7.03 5.48
N GLU A 54 3.00 -5.71 5.44
CA GLU A 54 1.71 -5.08 5.78
C GLU A 54 0.55 -5.65 4.93
N ARG A 55 0.76 -5.86 3.62
CA ARG A 55 -0.25 -6.46 2.73
C ARG A 55 -0.65 -7.86 3.18
N ASN A 56 0.30 -8.67 3.66
CA ASN A 56 0.05 -10.04 4.09
C ASN A 56 -0.76 -10.10 5.39
N GLU A 57 -0.72 -9.04 6.20
CA GLU A 57 -1.42 -8.93 7.47
C GLU A 57 -2.82 -8.29 7.35
N LEU A 58 -3.22 -7.79 6.16
CA LEU A 58 -4.49 -7.08 5.96
C LEU A 58 -5.73 -7.87 6.44
N GLY A 59 -5.69 -9.21 6.43
CA GLY A 59 -6.79 -10.05 6.91
C GLY A 59 -7.16 -9.81 8.39
N ASP A 60 -6.18 -9.40 9.19
CA ASP A 60 -6.30 -9.23 10.65
C ASP A 60 -6.93 -7.88 11.03
N TYR A 61 -6.99 -6.93 10.09
CA TYR A 61 -7.52 -5.60 10.33
C TYR A 61 -9.05 -5.54 10.28
N SER A 62 -9.62 -4.54 10.96
CA SER A 62 -11.06 -4.25 10.88
C SER A 62 -11.41 -3.59 9.54
N THR A 63 -12.69 -3.59 9.16
CA THR A 63 -13.15 -2.91 7.93
C THR A 63 -12.80 -1.40 7.94
N SER A 64 -12.89 -0.74 9.10
CA SER A 64 -12.52 0.68 9.21
C SER A 64 -11.01 0.90 9.05
N ASP A 65 -10.19 0.02 9.60
CA ASP A 65 -8.73 0.13 9.48
C ASP A 65 -8.31 -0.09 8.03
N LEU A 66 -8.85 -1.13 7.37
CA LEU A 66 -8.64 -1.37 5.95
C LEU A 66 -9.01 -0.15 5.09
N HIS A 67 -10.12 0.52 5.42
CA HIS A 67 -10.51 1.75 4.72
C HIS A 67 -9.48 2.88 4.86
N VAL A 68 -8.90 3.06 6.05
CA VAL A 68 -7.87 4.07 6.31
C VAL A 68 -6.55 3.68 5.62
N MET A 69 -6.13 2.43 5.76
CA MET A 69 -4.90 1.90 5.16
C MET A 69 -4.93 2.00 3.64
N GLY A 70 -6.02 1.57 3.01
CA GLY A 70 -6.18 1.61 1.55
C GLY A 70 -6.15 3.04 0.98
N LYS A 71 -6.65 4.03 1.74
CA LYS A 71 -6.54 5.45 1.36
C LYS A 71 -5.14 6.04 1.59
N GLY A 72 -4.38 5.48 2.53
CA GLY A 72 -3.09 6.02 2.96
C GLY A 72 -1.89 5.49 2.19
N ILE A 73 -1.93 4.23 1.74
CA ILE A 73 -0.73 3.52 1.25
C ILE A 73 -0.08 4.17 0.02
N GLU A 74 -0.88 4.59 -0.96
CA GLU A 74 -0.35 5.25 -2.16
C GLU A 74 0.35 6.56 -1.81
N LYS A 75 -0.27 7.40 -0.97
CA LYS A 75 0.33 8.65 -0.50
C LYS A 75 1.61 8.38 0.31
N ALA A 76 1.61 7.37 1.18
CA ALA A 76 2.77 7.03 1.99
C ALA A 76 3.97 6.62 1.12
N VAL A 77 3.74 5.86 0.04
CA VAL A 77 4.79 5.53 -0.93
C VAL A 77 5.21 6.77 -1.72
N ASP A 78 4.28 7.63 -2.13
CA ASP A 78 4.60 8.85 -2.87
C ASP A 78 5.48 9.81 -2.05
N ASP A 79 5.14 10.03 -0.78
CA ASP A 79 5.91 10.85 0.15
C ASP A 79 7.31 10.26 0.38
N PHE A 80 7.41 8.93 0.53
CA PHE A 80 8.69 8.24 0.67
C PHE A 80 9.59 8.46 -0.56
N LEU A 81 9.03 8.27 -1.77
CA LEU A 81 9.77 8.45 -3.02
C LEU A 81 10.20 9.91 -3.25
N ALA A 82 9.34 10.87 -2.91
CA ALA A 82 9.70 12.29 -2.95
C ALA A 82 10.89 12.59 -2.03
N GLY A 83 10.89 12.04 -0.81
CA GLY A 83 11.98 12.21 0.16
C GLY A 83 13.32 11.59 -0.27
N LEU A 84 13.31 10.57 -1.15
CA LEU A 84 14.55 10.03 -1.74
C LEU A 84 15.16 11.02 -2.75
N ASN A 85 14.34 11.59 -3.62
CA ASN A 85 14.81 12.56 -4.63
C ASN A 85 15.37 13.84 -3.99
N GLU A 86 14.78 14.32 -2.89
CA GLU A 86 15.29 15.49 -2.16
C GLU A 86 16.69 15.23 -1.57
N GLN A 87 16.97 14.01 -1.11
CA GLN A 87 18.30 13.63 -0.60
C GLN A 87 19.36 13.56 -1.70
N THR A 88 18.97 13.19 -2.93
CA THR A 88 19.89 13.18 -4.08
C THR A 88 20.35 14.57 -4.49
N ILE A 89 19.52 15.61 -4.30
CA ILE A 89 19.84 16.99 -4.69
C ILE A 89 20.83 17.65 -3.71
N ILE A 90 20.85 17.19 -2.45
CA ILE A 90 21.67 17.76 -1.37
C ILE A 90 23.07 17.12 -1.31
N ALA A 91 23.25 15.93 -1.89
CA ALA A 91 24.52 15.17 -1.91
C ALA A 91 25.49 15.67 -3.00
#